data_AF-A0A258FWT5-F1
#
_entry.id   AF-A0A258FWT5-F1
#
_cell.length_a   1.000
_cell.length_b   1.000
_cell.length_c   1.000
_cell.angle_alpha   90.00
_cell.angle_beta   90.00
_cell.angle_gamma   90.00
#
_symmetry.space_group_name_H-M   'P 1'
#
loop_
_entity.id
_entity.type
_entity.pdbx_description
1 polymer ?
#
loop_
_entity_poly.entity_id
_entity_poly.type
_entity_poly.pdbx_seq_one_letter_code
_entity_poly.pdbx_strand_id
1 'polypeptide(L)'
;MTLDGNGYTISAGFARTNNSNNSVVGIAADNVTVKDVTIDGVAGVGLHGVNVYTAEGVQVSDTTIKNNDGAGLVVNGSLVTVTDLTTSGNGAEFNNQGLTTRASVFRMLRPVTTRSSSDSIHYQNKRAGQSPGSFGVPL
;
A
#
# COMPACT_ATOMS: atom_id res chain seq x y z
N MET A 1 6.77 14.95 6.57
CA MET A 1 5.71 15.63 5.78
C MET A 1 4.37 15.03 6.16
N THR A 2 3.27 15.79 6.11
CA THR A 2 1.92 15.25 6.33
C THR A 2 1.06 15.52 5.09
N LEU A 3 0.52 14.46 4.49
CA LEU A 3 -0.63 14.53 3.61
C LEU A 3 -1.88 14.31 4.48
N ASP A 4 -2.62 15.39 4.70
CA ASP A 4 -3.92 15.38 5.38
C ASP A 4 -4.99 15.54 4.31
N GLY A 5 -5.74 14.49 4.01
CA GLY A 5 -6.74 14.50 2.95
C GLY A 5 -8.03 15.21 3.35
N ASN A 6 -8.32 15.43 4.63
CA ASN A 6 -9.53 16.10 5.11
C ASN A 6 -10.83 15.54 4.48
N GLY A 7 -10.92 14.21 4.35
CA GLY A 7 -12.03 13.48 3.74
C GLY A 7 -12.07 13.50 2.20
N TYR A 8 -11.09 14.11 1.52
CA TYR A 8 -11.04 14.16 0.06
C TYR A 8 -10.56 12.84 -0.56
N THR A 9 -10.81 12.73 -1.87
CA THR A 9 -10.37 11.61 -2.71
C THR A 9 -9.21 12.02 -3.61
N ILE A 10 -8.20 11.15 -3.74
CA ILE A 10 -7.12 11.24 -4.72
C ILE A 10 -7.30 10.11 -5.73
N SER A 11 -7.29 10.45 -7.01
CA SER A 11 -7.28 9.51 -8.14
C SER A 11 -6.18 9.89 -9.14
N ALA A 12 -5.73 8.91 -9.94
CA ALA A 12 -4.70 9.11 -10.96
C ALA A 12 -5.26 8.88 -12.37
N GLY A 13 -5.14 9.90 -13.23
CA GLY A 13 -5.52 9.84 -14.64
C GLY A 13 -4.39 9.41 -15.58
N PHE A 14 -3.39 8.67 -15.09
CA PHE A 14 -2.22 8.24 -15.87
C PHE A 14 -2.02 6.72 -15.79
N ALA A 15 -1.52 6.12 -16.86
CA ALA A 15 -1.16 4.70 -16.88
C ALA A 15 0.25 4.46 -16.30
N ARG A 16 0.44 3.29 -15.67
CA ARG A 16 1.76 2.77 -15.31
C ARG A 16 2.61 2.60 -16.57
N THR A 17 3.83 3.12 -16.53
CA THR A 17 4.83 2.90 -17.59
C THR A 17 6.00 2.06 -17.09
N ASN A 18 6.41 2.24 -15.83
CA ASN A 18 7.47 1.47 -15.17
C ASN A 18 7.31 1.55 -13.64
N ASN A 19 8.33 1.13 -12.89
CA ASN A 19 8.28 1.11 -11.42
C ASN A 19 8.38 2.52 -10.78
N SER A 20 8.79 3.55 -11.52
CA SER A 20 8.88 4.94 -11.03
C SER A 20 7.53 5.66 -11.02
N ASN A 21 6.51 5.13 -11.70
CA ASN A 21 5.14 5.67 -11.71
C ASN A 21 4.07 4.58 -11.50
N ASN A 22 4.32 3.64 -10.58
CA ASN A 22 3.49 2.45 -10.39
C ASN A 22 2.36 2.59 -9.34
N SER A 23 2.10 3.78 -8.82
CA SER A 23 1.07 3.99 -7.79
C SER A 23 0.40 5.36 -7.88
N VAL A 24 -0.84 5.48 -7.39
CA VAL A 24 -1.52 6.78 -7.20
C VAL A 24 -0.73 7.67 -6.23
N VAL A 25 -0.21 7.11 -5.13
CA VAL A 25 0.66 7.82 -4.17
C VAL A 25 1.96 7.05 -3.93
N GLY A 26 3.06 7.61 -4.43
CA GLY A 26 4.41 7.15 -4.10
C GLY A 26 4.96 7.85 -2.86
N ILE A 27 5.56 7.10 -1.94
CA ILE A 27 6.21 7.61 -0.73
C ILE A 27 7.64 7.07 -0.69
N ALA A 28 8.61 7.98 -0.79
CA ALA A 28 10.05 7.66 -0.82
C ALA A 28 10.86 8.45 0.22
N ALA A 29 10.18 9.07 1.20
CA ALA A 29 10.79 9.88 2.25
C ALA A 29 10.34 9.39 3.63
N ASP A 30 11.23 9.51 4.61
CA ASP A 30 10.99 9.12 5.99
C ASP A 30 10.01 10.07 6.70
N ASN A 31 9.38 9.57 7.77
CA ASN A 31 8.51 10.35 8.66
C ASN A 31 7.37 11.06 7.90
N VAL A 32 6.79 10.36 6.92
CA VAL A 32 5.60 10.79 6.18
C VAL A 32 4.35 10.28 6.89
N THR A 33 3.39 11.15 7.12
CA THR A 33 2.04 10.77 7.58
C THR A 33 1.06 10.97 6.44
N VAL A 34 0.27 9.94 6.14
CA VAL A 34 -0.92 10.00 5.27
C VAL A 34 -2.14 9.76 6.14
N LYS A 35 -3.10 10.68 6.13
CA LYS A 35 -4.33 10.51 6.92
C LYS A 35 -5.57 11.14 6.30
N ASP A 36 -6.74 10.64 6.74
CA ASP A 36 -8.07 11.16 6.40
C ASP A 36 -8.25 11.35 4.89
N VAL A 37 -8.02 10.28 4.13
CA VAL A 37 -7.99 10.34 2.66
C VAL A 37 -8.53 9.05 2.03
N THR A 38 -9.27 9.21 0.93
CA THR A 38 -9.60 8.09 0.03
C THR A 38 -8.65 8.09 -1.16
N ILE A 39 -7.95 6.98 -1.39
CA ILE A 39 -7.21 6.69 -2.61
C ILE A 39 -8.14 5.82 -3.48
N ASP A 40 -8.66 6.37 -4.57
CA ASP A 40 -9.60 5.67 -5.48
C ASP A 40 -8.90 5.46 -6.83
N GLY A 41 -8.69 4.20 -7.17
CA GLY A 41 -8.05 3.81 -8.43
C GLY A 41 -8.98 4.00 -9.63
N VAL A 42 -8.37 3.95 -10.80
CA VAL A 42 -9.08 3.94 -12.09
C VAL A 42 -8.81 2.58 -12.72
N ALA A 43 -9.81 1.98 -13.36
CA ALA A 43 -9.63 0.70 -14.04
C ALA A 43 -8.78 0.86 -15.31
N GLY A 44 -7.91 -0.12 -15.59
CA GLY A 44 -7.12 -0.20 -16.83
C GLY A 44 -5.86 0.68 -16.88
N VAL A 45 -5.41 1.23 -15.75
CA VAL A 45 -4.18 2.05 -15.65
C VAL A 45 -3.00 1.31 -15.02
N GLY A 46 -3.20 0.12 -14.45
CA GLY A 46 -2.14 -0.75 -13.91
C GLY A 46 -1.43 -0.21 -12.67
N LEU A 47 -2.07 0.67 -11.89
CA LEU A 47 -1.47 1.30 -10.70
C LEU A 47 -1.84 0.56 -9.41
N HIS A 48 -0.90 0.55 -8.45
CA HIS A 48 -1.19 0.35 -7.03
C HIS A 48 -1.86 1.60 -6.43
N GLY A 49 -2.56 1.48 -5.31
CA GLY A 49 -3.03 2.66 -4.57
C GLY A 49 -1.87 3.46 -3.98
N VAL A 50 -1.13 2.84 -3.06
CA VAL A 50 0.00 3.44 -2.37
C VAL A 50 1.23 2.54 -2.47
N ASN A 51 2.38 3.10 -2.85
CA ASN A 51 3.67 2.40 -2.80
C ASN A 51 4.64 3.16 -1.88
N VAL A 52 5.05 2.51 -0.79
CA VAL A 52 6.05 3.03 0.14
C VAL A 52 7.40 2.35 -0.13
N TYR A 53 8.30 3.08 -0.77
CA TYR A 53 9.60 2.60 -1.22
C TYR A 53 10.74 3.17 -0.37
N THR A 54 11.55 2.28 0.23
CA THR A 54 12.77 2.62 0.97
C THR A 54 12.62 3.77 1.99
N ALA A 55 11.59 3.71 2.84
CA ALA A 55 11.28 4.74 3.83
C ALA A 55 10.97 4.18 5.23
N GLU A 56 11.29 4.93 6.28
CA GLU A 56 11.04 4.60 7.69
C GLU A 56 10.13 5.63 8.38
N GLY A 57 9.47 5.23 9.47
CA GLY A 57 8.58 6.13 10.24
C GLY A 57 7.33 6.58 9.49
N VAL A 58 6.93 5.87 8.42
CA VAL A 58 5.73 6.21 7.66
C VAL A 58 4.49 5.77 8.44
N GLN A 59 3.48 6.65 8.51
CA GLN A 59 2.22 6.40 9.19
C GLN A 59 1.07 6.56 8.19
N VAL A 60 0.20 5.55 8.07
CA VAL A 60 -1.04 5.61 7.29
C VAL A 60 -2.20 5.42 8.27
N SER A 61 -3.10 6.40 8.37
CA SER A 61 -4.19 6.35 9.34
C SER A 61 -5.51 6.88 8.81
N ASP A 62 -6.65 6.28 9.17
CA ASP A 62 -7.98 6.73 8.73
C ASP A 62 -8.03 6.93 7.20
N THR A 63 -7.70 5.86 6.48
CA THR A 63 -7.47 5.91 5.02
C THR A 63 -8.29 4.81 4.35
N THR A 64 -8.96 5.14 3.26
CA THR A 64 -9.57 4.13 2.37
C THR A 64 -8.73 3.99 1.11
N ILE A 65 -8.37 2.77 0.71
CA ILE A 65 -7.70 2.51 -0.57
C ILE A 65 -8.50 1.50 -1.37
N LYS A 66 -9.04 1.90 -2.53
CA LYS A 66 -9.97 1.07 -3.30
C LYS A 66 -9.83 1.17 -4.81
N ASN A 67 -10.35 0.16 -5.51
CA ASN A 67 -10.49 0.13 -6.98
C ASN A 67 -9.18 0.30 -7.78
N ASN A 68 -8.04 -0.10 -7.21
CA ASN A 68 -6.75 -0.07 -7.92
C ASN A 68 -6.52 -1.38 -8.67
N ASP A 69 -6.02 -1.32 -9.91
CA ASP A 69 -5.72 -2.53 -10.69
C ASP A 69 -4.64 -3.41 -10.02
N GLY A 70 -3.67 -2.77 -9.35
CA GLY A 70 -2.70 -3.44 -8.49
C GLY A 70 -3.09 -3.37 -7.00
N ALA A 71 -2.18 -3.85 -6.14
CA ALA A 71 -2.37 -3.84 -4.68
C ALA A 71 -2.78 -2.46 -4.11
N GLY A 72 -3.60 -2.46 -3.06
CA GLY A 72 -4.00 -1.24 -2.36
C GLY A 72 -2.80 -0.56 -1.70
N LEU A 73 -2.09 -1.27 -0.84
CA LEU A 73 -0.86 -0.79 -0.19
C LEU A 73 0.31 -1.75 -0.43
N VAL A 74 1.38 -1.23 -1.03
CA VAL A 74 2.68 -1.88 -1.19
C VAL A 74 3.68 -1.31 -0.18
N VAL A 75 4.24 -2.18 0.66
CA VAL A 75 5.36 -1.84 1.57
C VAL A 75 6.64 -2.47 1.03
N ASN A 76 7.50 -1.66 0.39
CA ASN A 76 8.70 -2.11 -0.31
C ASN A 76 9.99 -1.57 0.35
N GLY A 77 10.62 -2.40 1.19
CA GLY A 77 11.85 -2.02 1.89
C GLY A 77 11.66 -0.90 2.91
N SER A 78 10.49 -0.87 3.54
CA SER A 78 10.02 0.26 4.36
C SER A 78 9.46 -0.21 5.71
N LEU A 79 9.47 0.69 6.71
CA LEU A 79 8.80 0.53 7.99
C LEU A 79 7.57 1.47 8.04
N VAL A 80 6.39 0.86 8.00
CA VAL A 80 5.08 1.55 7.96
C VAL A 80 4.23 1.12 9.15
N THR A 81 3.65 2.09 9.86
CA THR A 81 2.58 1.86 10.84
C THR A 81 1.24 2.18 10.20
N VAL A 82 0.27 1.28 10.33
CA VAL A 82 -1.07 1.41 9.75
C VAL A 82 -2.10 1.37 10.87
N THR A 83 -3.09 2.26 10.84
CA THR A 83 -4.19 2.30 11.82
C THR A 83 -5.49 2.69 11.13
N ASP A 84 -6.56 1.91 11.28
CA ASP A 84 -7.86 2.23 10.68
C ASP A 84 -7.76 2.42 9.13
N LEU A 85 -7.17 1.42 8.46
CA LEU A 85 -7.10 1.32 6.99
C LEU A 85 -8.24 0.44 6.47
N THR A 86 -9.07 0.99 5.58
CA THR A 86 -10.05 0.23 4.80
C THR A 86 -9.50 -0.03 3.41
N THR A 87 -9.55 -1.29 2.96
CA THR A 87 -9.24 -1.66 1.57
C THR A 87 -10.45 -2.35 0.91
N SER A 88 -10.63 -2.17 -0.39
CA SER A 88 -11.66 -2.87 -1.16
C SER A 88 -11.45 -2.81 -2.67
N GLY A 89 -11.64 -3.92 -3.39
CA GLY A 89 -11.64 -3.92 -4.86
C GLY A 89 -10.29 -3.61 -5.51
N ASN A 90 -9.19 -3.83 -4.79
CA ASN A 90 -7.83 -3.73 -5.34
C ASN A 90 -7.39 -5.08 -5.92
N GLY A 91 -6.50 -5.08 -6.92
CA GLY A 91 -5.94 -6.32 -7.49
C GLY A 91 -4.75 -6.90 -6.71
N ALA A 92 -4.29 -8.08 -7.14
CA ALA A 92 -3.20 -8.85 -6.54
C ALA A 92 -1.99 -8.96 -7.49
N GLU A 93 -1.24 -7.88 -7.67
CA GLU A 93 -0.01 -7.91 -8.49
C GLU A 93 1.25 -8.30 -7.70
N PHE A 94 1.87 -9.42 -8.10
CA PHE A 94 3.22 -9.82 -7.71
C PHE A 94 4.18 -9.69 -8.91
N ASN A 95 5.15 -8.77 -8.87
CA ASN A 95 6.27 -8.74 -9.83
C ASN A 95 7.66 -8.75 -9.14
N ASN A 96 8.07 -9.95 -8.75
CA ASN A 96 9.39 -10.26 -8.18
C ASN A 96 10.56 -9.86 -9.10
N GLN A 97 11.30 -8.78 -8.75
CA GLN A 97 12.72 -8.61 -9.08
C GLN A 97 13.46 -7.82 -7.96
N GLY A 98 14.01 -8.55 -6.97
CA GLY A 98 15.13 -8.05 -6.12
C GLY A 98 14.79 -7.74 -4.65
N LEU A 99 15.10 -8.67 -3.74
CA LEU A 99 14.69 -8.64 -2.34
C LEU A 99 15.84 -8.80 -1.31
N THR A 100 16.23 -7.71 -0.62
CA THR A 100 17.09 -7.67 0.59
C THR A 100 17.07 -6.29 1.31
N THR A 101 16.87 -6.28 2.64
CA THR A 101 16.94 -5.22 3.70
C THR A 101 16.81 -5.94 5.07
N ARG A 102 16.08 -5.40 6.08
CA ARG A 102 15.72 -5.99 7.39
C ARG A 102 14.34 -5.46 7.87
N ALA A 103 13.56 -6.31 8.54
CA ALA A 103 12.50 -5.99 9.53
C ALA A 103 11.34 -5.02 9.16
N SER A 104 10.40 -5.46 8.31
CA SER A 104 9.05 -4.86 8.24
C SER A 104 8.17 -5.32 9.41
N VAL A 105 8.18 -4.59 10.54
CA VAL A 105 7.25 -4.85 11.65
C VAL A 105 5.87 -4.28 11.31
N PHE A 106 5.01 -5.12 10.72
CA PHE A 106 3.56 -4.84 10.65
C PHE A 106 2.96 -5.02 12.05
N ARG A 107 2.96 -3.95 12.87
CA ARG A 107 2.26 -3.91 14.17
C ARG A 107 0.82 -3.45 13.94
N MET A 108 -0.07 -4.42 13.76
CA MET A 108 -1.51 -4.18 13.71
C MET A 108 -2.02 -3.87 15.12
N LEU A 109 -2.26 -2.59 15.42
CA LEU A 109 -2.77 -2.17 16.74
C LEU A 109 -4.31 -2.25 16.85
N ARG A 110 -5.05 -2.37 15.74
CA ARG A 110 -6.52 -2.46 15.65
C ARG A 110 -6.99 -3.29 14.42
N PRO A 111 -8.25 -3.77 14.36
CA PRO A 111 -8.72 -4.65 13.29
C PRO A 111 -8.79 -3.97 11.92
N VAL A 112 -8.14 -4.55 10.91
CA VAL A 112 -8.39 -4.22 9.49
C VAL A 112 -9.68 -4.90 9.04
N THR A 113 -10.61 -4.13 8.46
CA THR A 113 -11.85 -4.70 7.88
C THR A 113 -11.71 -4.81 6.37
N THR A 114 -11.25 -5.96 5.88
CA THR A 114 -11.23 -6.28 4.43
C THR A 114 -12.61 -6.77 3.98
N ARG A 115 -13.20 -6.16 2.94
CA ARG A 115 -14.54 -6.51 2.41
C ARG A 115 -14.52 -6.89 0.92
N SER A 116 -13.67 -7.83 0.51
CA SER A 116 -13.80 -8.54 -0.78
C SER A 116 -12.83 -9.73 -0.89
N SER A 117 -13.21 -10.76 -1.64
CA SER A 117 -12.41 -11.97 -1.96
C SER A 117 -11.16 -11.72 -2.81
N SER A 118 -10.92 -10.48 -3.26
CA SER A 118 -9.76 -10.12 -4.10
C SER A 118 -8.75 -9.18 -3.42
N ASP A 119 -9.03 -8.76 -2.18
CA ASP A 119 -8.37 -7.62 -1.54
C ASP A 119 -7.04 -8.01 -0.87
N SER A 120 -5.96 -7.27 -1.12
CA SER A 120 -4.63 -7.61 -0.62
C SER A 120 -3.83 -6.42 -0.08
N ILE A 121 -3.29 -6.60 1.13
CA ILE A 121 -2.14 -5.84 1.65
C ILE A 121 -0.90 -6.70 1.40
N HIS A 122 0.06 -6.17 0.65
CA HIS A 122 1.28 -6.90 0.29
C HIS A 122 2.49 -6.39 1.08
N TYR A 123 3.15 -7.29 1.82
CA TYR A 123 4.39 -6.98 2.51
C TYR A 123 5.56 -7.72 1.86
N GLN A 124 6.60 -6.98 1.48
CA GLN A 124 7.88 -7.57 1.09
C GLN A 124 8.90 -7.24 2.17
N ASN A 125 9.01 -8.15 3.15
CA ASN A 125 10.08 -8.17 4.13
C ASN A 125 11.35 -8.44 3.32
N LYS A 126 11.99 -7.33 2.93
CA LYS A 126 13.15 -7.37 2.07
C LYS A 126 14.24 -8.05 2.89
N ARG A 127 14.53 -9.31 2.57
CA ARG A 127 15.31 -10.26 3.38
C ARG A 127 15.56 -11.55 2.59
N ALA A 128 16.47 -12.39 3.05
CA ALA A 128 16.49 -13.83 2.76
C ALA A 128 15.80 -14.65 3.87
N GLY A 129 15.58 -15.94 3.61
CA GLY A 129 15.13 -16.96 4.58
C GLY A 129 13.66 -16.92 5.01
N GLN A 130 12.90 -15.86 4.73
CA GLN A 130 11.45 -15.82 4.93
C GLN A 130 10.73 -15.56 3.60
N SER A 131 9.80 -16.45 3.25
CA SER A 131 8.95 -16.35 2.08
C SER A 131 8.11 -15.07 2.10
N PRO A 132 7.79 -14.45 0.94
CA PRO A 132 6.82 -13.37 0.87
C PRO A 132 5.46 -13.84 1.41
N GLY A 133 4.80 -12.99 2.20
CA GLY A 133 3.43 -13.25 2.66
C GLY A 133 2.48 -12.19 2.12
N SER A 134 1.36 -12.63 1.57
CA SER A 134 0.17 -11.79 1.40
C SER A 134 -0.80 -12.10 2.54
N PHE A 135 -1.37 -11.06 3.17
CA PHE A 135 -2.51 -11.26 4.06
C PHE A 135 -3.79 -11.21 3.22
N GLY A 136 -4.21 -12.38 2.72
CA GLY A 136 -5.61 -12.62 2.39
C GLY A 136 -6.26 -13.34 3.58
N VAL A 137 -7.34 -12.79 4.13
CA VAL A 137 -8.10 -13.48 5.18
C VAL A 137 -8.95 -14.55 4.49
N PRO A 138 -8.84 -15.85 4.84
CA PRO A 138 -9.75 -16.86 4.31
C PRO A 138 -11.15 -16.64 4.86
N LEU A 139 -12.17 -16.95 4.04
CA LEU A 139 -13.58 -16.99 4.44
C LEU A 139 -13.83 -18.02 5.56
#